data_AF-A0A9D4S5W1-F1
#
_entry.id   AF-A0A9D4S5W1-F1
#
_cell.length_a   1.000
_cell.length_b   1.000
_cell.length_c   1.000
_cell.angle_alpha   90.00
_cell.angle_beta   90.00
_cell.angle_gamma   90.00
#
_symmetry.space_group_name_H-M   'P 1'
#
loop_
_entity.id
_entity.type
_entity.pdbx_description
1 polymer ?
#
loop_
_entity_poly.entity_id
_entity_poly.type
_entity_poly.pdbx_seq_one_letter_code
_entity_poly.pdbx_strand_id
1 'polypeptide(L)'
;MFALRTNSKSFIVGFCTCAFLFFFVMMVLRIQPGSVYSSTNPLRNSNPIGCKADDNESSNKTANSAGTASDHAGKFSDRIQKVMIHGNGSYNLRPGLRNKDSFSQYGQDKYISNLTEGKRNGFFIEIGAHDGQSLSNTLLLEMKNNWTGLLIEANPNMFPFIASVNRNCYAIN
;
A
#
# COMPACT_ATOMS: atom_id res chain seq x y z
N MET A 1 -20.20 51.72 -42.86
CA MET A 1 -21.54 51.09 -42.92
C MET A 1 -21.34 49.58 -43.02
N PHE A 2 -21.85 48.87 -42.01
CA PHE A 2 -22.08 47.42 -41.87
C PHE A 2 -20.94 46.38 -41.90
N ALA A 3 -20.70 45.88 -40.69
CA ALA A 3 -20.22 44.54 -40.37
C ALA A 3 -21.34 43.49 -40.48
N LEU A 4 -20.99 42.24 -40.81
CA LEU A 4 -21.59 40.96 -40.39
C LEU A 4 -20.45 39.92 -40.53
N ARG A 5 -19.90 39.23 -39.53
CA ARG A 5 -20.40 38.32 -38.48
C ARG A 5 -21.32 37.19 -38.98
N THR A 6 -20.73 36.00 -39.17
CA THR A 6 -21.29 34.64 -38.91
C THR A 6 -20.05 33.77 -38.61
N ASN A 7 -19.82 33.05 -37.50
CA ASN A 7 -20.51 32.30 -36.45
C ASN A 7 -20.82 30.82 -36.74
N SER A 8 -20.01 29.97 -36.09
CA SER A 8 -20.29 28.69 -35.42
C SER A 8 -20.99 27.56 -36.17
N LYS A 9 -20.32 26.40 -36.12
CA LYS A 9 -20.81 25.04 -35.74
C LYS A 9 -20.33 24.01 -36.75
N SER A 10 -19.25 23.31 -36.43
CA SER A 10 -18.97 21.90 -36.84
C SER A 10 -17.59 21.49 -36.34
N PHE A 11 -17.42 21.34 -35.02
CA PHE A 11 -16.25 20.65 -34.47
C PHE A 11 -16.54 20.11 -33.06
N ILE A 12 -17.68 19.44 -32.88
CA ILE A 12 -18.00 18.66 -31.68
C ILE A 12 -18.73 17.39 -32.13
N VAL A 13 -18.01 16.44 -32.72
CA VAL A 13 -18.39 15.02 -32.74
C VAL A 13 -17.10 14.21 -32.83
N GLY A 14 -16.53 13.80 -31.68
CA GLY A 14 -15.29 13.02 -31.69
C GLY A 14 -14.66 12.69 -30.34
N PHE A 15 -15.32 12.97 -29.21
CA PHE A 15 -14.75 12.75 -27.87
C PHE A 15 -15.72 12.13 -26.85
N CYS A 16 -16.70 11.32 -27.30
CA CYS A 16 -17.79 10.88 -26.42
C CYS A 16 -18.16 9.39 -26.53
N THR A 17 -17.19 8.47 -26.67
CA THR A 17 -17.48 7.02 -26.51
C THR A 17 -16.56 6.28 -25.53
N CYS A 18 -15.38 6.78 -25.17
CA CYS A 18 -14.54 6.12 -24.17
C CYS A 18 -14.82 6.54 -22.71
N ALA A 19 -15.57 7.62 -22.48
CA ALA A 19 -15.94 8.06 -21.13
C ALA A 19 -17.17 7.34 -20.57
N PHE A 20 -17.99 6.69 -21.42
CA PHE A 20 -19.18 5.97 -20.97
C PHE A 20 -18.90 4.58 -20.38
N LEU A 21 -17.77 3.96 -20.75
CA LEU A 21 -17.36 2.67 -20.15
C LEU A 21 -16.68 2.85 -18.78
N PHE A 22 -16.15 4.05 -18.50
CA PHE A 22 -15.54 4.37 -17.20
C PHE A 22 -16.57 4.79 -16.15
N PHE A 23 -17.73 5.31 -16.55
CA PHE A 23 -18.83 5.62 -15.64
C PHE A 23 -19.73 4.41 -15.31
N PHE A 24 -19.79 3.39 -16.16
CA PHE A 24 -20.61 2.21 -15.91
C PHE A 24 -19.97 1.22 -14.91
N VAL A 25 -18.65 1.24 -14.75
CA VAL A 25 -17.93 0.40 -13.77
C VAL A 25 -17.91 1.01 -12.36
N MET A 26 -18.24 2.30 -12.21
CA MET A 26 -18.31 2.99 -10.91
C MET A 26 -19.73 3.05 -10.31
N MET A 27 -20.76 2.53 -10.99
CA MET A 27 -22.15 2.56 -10.51
C MET A 27 -22.65 1.24 -9.90
N VAL A 28 -21.86 0.16 -9.97
CA VAL A 28 -22.25 -1.18 -9.44
C VAL A 28 -21.72 -1.46 -8.03
N LEU A 29 -20.96 -0.56 -7.39
CA LEU A 29 -20.48 -0.74 -6.00
C LEU A 29 -20.88 0.39 -5.04
N ARG A 30 -22.13 0.85 -5.14
CA ARG A 30 -22.79 1.53 -4.01
C ARG A 30 -23.53 0.51 -3.15
N ILE A 31 -22.84 -0.06 -2.17
CA ILE A 31 -23.49 -0.69 -1.01
C ILE A 31 -23.57 0.36 0.11
N GLN A 32 -24.80 0.73 0.47
CA GLN A 32 -25.15 1.58 1.60
C GLN A 32 -24.96 0.83 2.94
N PRO A 33 -24.80 1.56 4.07
CA PRO A 33 -24.28 1.02 5.33
C PRO A 33 -25.38 0.48 6.28
N GLY A 34 -24.98 -0.49 7.11
CA GLY A 34 -25.69 -0.97 8.30
C GLY A 34 -24.94 -2.20 8.84
N SER A 35 -24.76 -2.49 10.12
CA SER A 35 -25.13 -1.84 11.38
C SER A 35 -24.25 -2.49 12.46
N VAL A 36 -23.79 -1.69 13.44
CA VAL A 36 -23.51 -2.02 14.86
C VAL A 36 -23.11 -3.45 15.21
N TYR A 37 -21.87 -3.64 15.70
CA TYR A 37 -21.64 -4.49 16.87
C TYR A 37 -20.68 -3.79 17.84
N SER A 38 -21.25 -3.38 18.97
CA SER A 38 -20.55 -3.05 20.21
C SER A 38 -20.40 -4.35 21.00
N SER A 39 -19.19 -4.65 21.47
CA SER A 39 -18.99 -5.43 22.69
C SER A 39 -17.60 -5.13 23.23
N THR A 40 -17.59 -4.35 24.30
CA THR A 40 -16.48 -4.23 25.24
C THR A 40 -16.27 -5.56 25.94
N ASN A 41 -15.03 -6.05 26.00
CA ASN A 41 -14.66 -7.09 26.96
C ASN A 41 -13.73 -6.50 28.03
N PRO A 42 -14.19 -6.37 29.28
CA PRO A 42 -13.35 -6.03 30.41
C PRO A 42 -12.61 -7.26 30.97
N LEU A 43 -11.51 -6.97 31.66
CA LEU A 43 -10.65 -7.88 32.42
C LEU A 43 -11.42 -8.89 33.29
N ARG A 44 -11.02 -10.17 33.29
CA ARG A 44 -11.03 -10.97 34.53
C ARG A 44 -10.07 -12.16 34.51
N ASN A 45 -9.15 -12.11 35.46
CA ASN A 45 -8.32 -13.20 35.97
C ASN A 45 -9.18 -14.16 36.83
N SER A 46 -9.03 -15.47 36.65
CA SER A 46 -9.33 -16.45 37.70
C SER A 46 -8.56 -17.75 37.46
N ASN A 47 -7.65 -18.05 38.38
CA ASN A 47 -7.05 -19.36 38.65
C ASN A 47 -8.10 -20.49 38.71
N PRO A 48 -7.73 -21.72 38.32
CA PRO A 48 -8.33 -22.92 38.89
C PRO A 48 -7.45 -23.51 40.01
N ILE A 49 -8.13 -23.80 41.11
CA ILE A 49 -7.72 -24.62 42.24
C ILE A 49 -7.39 -26.04 41.75
N GLY A 50 -6.34 -26.63 42.31
CA GLY A 50 -5.71 -27.86 41.82
C GLY A 50 -6.43 -29.18 42.12
N CYS A 51 -5.91 -30.23 41.49
CA CYS A 51 -5.93 -31.61 41.95
C CYS A 51 -4.56 -32.23 41.63
N LYS A 52 -3.85 -32.69 42.64
CA LYS A 52 -2.71 -33.62 42.49
C LYS A 52 -3.27 -35.03 42.43
N ALA A 53 -2.77 -35.86 41.51
CA ALA A 53 -2.70 -37.30 41.67
C ALA A 53 -1.61 -37.86 40.74
N ASP A 54 -0.59 -38.39 41.39
CA ASP A 54 0.08 -39.67 41.17
C ASP A 54 1.03 -39.92 39.98
N ASP A 55 2.22 -40.34 40.40
CA ASP A 55 3.37 -40.80 39.65
C ASP A 55 3.10 -42.20 39.05
N ASN A 56 3.43 -42.41 37.77
CA ASN A 56 4.40 -43.42 37.31
C ASN A 56 4.29 -43.73 35.80
N GLU A 57 5.47 -43.66 35.18
CA GLU A 57 6.04 -44.68 34.29
C GLU A 57 5.76 -44.71 32.78
N SER A 58 6.88 -45.01 32.10
CA SER A 58 7.08 -45.51 30.75
C SER A 58 7.10 -44.49 29.60
N SER A 59 8.33 -44.05 29.34
CA SER A 59 8.96 -44.03 28.02
C SER A 59 8.12 -44.59 26.86
N ASN A 60 7.74 -43.71 25.94
CA ASN A 60 7.77 -44.03 24.51
C ASN A 60 8.05 -42.76 23.69
N LYS A 61 9.31 -42.64 23.25
CA LYS A 61 9.68 -41.82 22.10
C LYS A 61 8.93 -42.37 20.90
N THR A 62 7.92 -41.63 20.45
CA THR A 62 7.37 -41.79 19.10
C THR A 62 7.45 -40.44 18.43
N ALA A 63 8.45 -40.30 17.55
CA ALA A 63 8.57 -39.18 16.64
C ALA A 63 7.37 -39.23 15.68
N ASN A 64 6.34 -38.44 15.98
CA ASN A 64 5.28 -38.16 15.03
C ASN A 64 5.49 -36.72 14.54
N SER A 65 5.88 -36.61 13.28
CA SER A 65 6.04 -35.36 12.54
C SER A 65 4.69 -34.67 12.36
N ALA A 66 4.24 -33.99 13.41
CA ALA A 66 3.24 -32.95 13.32
C ALA A 66 3.96 -31.68 12.87
N GLY A 67 4.12 -31.49 11.56
CA GLY A 67 4.50 -30.19 11.02
C GLY A 67 3.36 -29.22 11.31
N THR A 68 3.48 -28.49 12.41
CA THR A 68 2.44 -27.63 12.96
C THR A 68 2.16 -26.45 12.03
N ALA A 69 0.96 -25.89 12.05
CA ALA A 69 0.62 -24.69 11.26
C ALA A 69 1.58 -23.50 11.52
N SER A 70 2.23 -23.49 12.68
CA SER A 70 3.34 -22.60 13.03
C SER A 70 4.54 -22.73 12.10
N ASP A 71 4.83 -23.93 11.61
CA ASP A 71 6.00 -24.22 10.79
C ASP A 71 5.76 -23.74 9.35
N HIS A 72 4.51 -23.77 8.89
CA HIS A 72 4.10 -23.24 7.60
C HIS A 72 4.03 -21.72 7.62
N ALA A 73 3.49 -21.13 8.69
CA ALA A 73 3.51 -19.68 8.89
C ALA A 73 4.95 -19.15 9.02
N GLY A 74 5.81 -19.84 9.76
CA GLY A 74 7.24 -19.53 9.88
C GLY A 74 7.96 -19.59 8.53
N LYS A 75 7.79 -20.68 7.77
CA LYS A 75 8.36 -20.81 6.43
C LYS A 75 7.85 -19.72 5.46
N PHE A 76 6.60 -19.30 5.58
CA PHE A 76 6.05 -18.22 4.76
C PHE A 76 6.64 -16.87 5.15
N SER A 77 6.72 -16.55 6.45
CA SER A 77 7.33 -15.30 6.93
C SER A 77 8.80 -15.20 6.52
N ASP A 78 9.54 -16.30 6.57
CA ASP A 78 10.95 -16.35 6.17
C ASP A 78 11.13 -16.03 4.68
N ARG A 79 10.22 -16.53 3.84
CA ARG A 79 10.23 -16.25 2.40
C ARG A 79 9.94 -14.79 2.10
N ILE A 80 8.98 -14.18 2.82
CA ILE A 80 8.63 -12.77 2.64
C ILE A 80 9.79 -11.86 3.09
N GLN A 81 10.42 -12.16 4.23
CA GLN A 81 11.58 -11.40 4.71
C GLN A 81 12.79 -11.49 3.77
N LYS A 82 12.91 -12.58 3.00
CA LYS A 82 13.99 -12.73 2.02
C LYS A 82 13.87 -11.80 0.80
N VAL A 83 12.64 -11.40 0.43
CA VAL A 83 12.38 -10.63 -0.79
C VAL A 83 11.96 -9.18 -0.53
N MET A 84 11.53 -8.88 0.69
CA MET A 84 11.09 -7.55 1.10
C MET A 84 12.19 -6.82 1.87
N ILE A 85 12.48 -5.59 1.48
CA ILE A 85 13.36 -4.67 2.22
C ILE A 85 12.53 -3.54 2.82
N HIS A 86 13.04 -2.91 3.88
CA HIS A 86 12.46 -1.69 4.45
C HIS A 86 13.56 -0.66 4.63
N GLY A 87 13.41 0.52 4.04
CA GLY A 87 14.36 1.61 4.23
C GLY A 87 14.07 2.43 5.50
N ASN A 88 15.03 3.20 5.96
CA ASN A 88 14.90 3.97 7.21
C ASN A 88 14.53 5.44 7.02
N GLY A 89 14.32 5.88 5.77
CA GLY A 89 13.98 7.27 5.47
C GLY A 89 15.17 8.24 5.47
N SER A 90 16.37 7.80 5.08
CA SER A 90 17.49 8.73 4.85
C SER A 90 17.34 9.53 3.56
N TYR A 91 16.49 9.08 2.63
CA TYR A 91 16.16 9.73 1.36
C TYR A 91 17.41 10.20 0.58
N ASN A 92 18.22 9.24 0.13
CA ASN A 92 19.42 9.47 -0.71
C ASN A 92 19.01 9.84 -2.15
N LEU A 93 18.23 10.91 -2.30
CA LEU A 93 17.64 11.34 -3.56
C LEU A 93 18.70 11.91 -4.51
N ARG A 94 18.48 11.74 -5.82
CA ARG A 94 19.28 12.44 -6.84
C ARG A 94 19.23 13.97 -6.61
N PRO A 95 20.32 14.69 -6.90
CA PRO A 95 20.35 16.15 -6.81
C PRO A 95 19.19 16.80 -7.58
N GLY A 96 18.59 17.85 -7.00
CA GLY A 96 17.47 18.58 -7.60
C GLY A 96 16.07 18.02 -7.33
N LEU A 97 15.92 16.87 -6.67
CA LEU A 97 14.61 16.32 -6.29
C LEU A 97 14.06 16.87 -4.97
N ARG A 98 14.91 17.20 -3.98
CA ARG A 98 14.45 17.56 -2.61
C ARG A 98 13.50 18.77 -2.54
N ASN A 99 13.60 19.69 -3.50
CA ASN A 99 12.84 20.94 -3.51
C ASN A 99 11.67 20.95 -4.50
N LYS A 100 11.26 19.79 -5.00
CA LYS A 100 10.09 19.70 -5.89
C LYS A 100 8.79 19.69 -5.09
N ASP A 101 7.79 20.39 -5.63
CA ASP A 101 6.41 20.33 -5.13
C ASP A 101 5.64 19.09 -5.60
N SER A 102 6.21 18.33 -6.54
CA SER A 102 5.68 17.06 -7.04
C SER A 102 6.79 16.23 -7.67
N PHE A 103 6.71 14.92 -7.44
CA PHE A 103 7.59 13.92 -8.02
C PHE A 103 6.93 13.18 -9.17
N SER A 104 5.60 13.12 -9.20
CA SER A 104 4.83 12.39 -10.22
C SER A 104 4.90 13.04 -11.60
N GLN A 105 4.63 12.25 -12.65
CA GLN A 105 4.68 12.73 -14.03
C GLN A 105 3.57 13.74 -14.36
N TYR A 106 2.36 13.51 -13.83
CA TYR A 106 1.17 14.30 -14.16
C TYR A 106 0.51 14.95 -12.93
N GLY A 107 1.22 15.07 -11.82
CA GLY A 107 0.70 15.68 -10.59
C GLY A 107 -0.26 14.78 -9.80
N GLN A 108 -0.24 13.46 -10.03
CA GLN A 108 -1.07 12.49 -9.32
C GLN A 108 -0.85 12.54 -7.81
N ASP A 109 0.40 12.70 -7.38
CA ASP A 109 0.78 12.82 -5.99
C ASP A 109 0.11 14.04 -5.30
N LYS A 110 0.09 15.20 -5.96
CA LYS A 110 -0.66 16.38 -5.48
C LYS A 110 -2.17 16.14 -5.49
N TYR A 111 -2.68 15.51 -6.55
CA TYR A 111 -4.10 15.20 -6.65
C TYR A 111 -4.58 14.35 -5.47
N ILE A 112 -3.83 13.29 -5.12
CA ILE A 112 -4.13 12.44 -3.95
C ILE A 112 -3.97 13.21 -2.64
N SER A 113 -2.92 14.03 -2.51
CA SER A 113 -2.74 14.87 -1.32
C SER A 113 -3.93 15.81 -1.10
N ASN A 114 -4.44 16.44 -2.18
CA ASN A 114 -5.62 17.30 -2.13
C ASN A 114 -6.91 16.53 -1.87
N LEU A 115 -7.12 15.40 -2.57
CA LEU A 115 -8.30 14.55 -2.42
C LEU A 115 -8.45 14.01 -1.01
N THR A 116 -7.31 13.75 -0.34
CA THR A 116 -7.28 13.28 1.04
C THR A 116 -7.19 14.40 2.07
N GLU A 117 -7.37 15.65 1.64
CA GLU A 117 -7.32 16.85 2.49
C GLU A 117 -6.04 16.90 3.35
N GLY A 118 -4.92 16.48 2.77
CA GLY A 118 -3.62 16.44 3.45
C GLY A 118 -3.51 15.39 4.55
N LYS A 119 -4.36 14.34 4.54
CA LYS A 119 -4.31 13.21 5.49
C LYS A 119 -2.87 12.79 5.77
N ARG A 120 -2.54 12.60 7.05
CA ARG A 120 -1.21 12.14 7.48
C ARG A 120 -1.21 10.67 7.88
N ASN A 121 -0.03 10.06 7.90
CA ASN A 121 0.16 8.67 8.36
C ASN A 121 -0.70 7.65 7.58
N GLY A 122 -0.87 7.87 6.28
CA GLY A 122 -1.56 6.91 5.41
C GLY A 122 -0.65 5.78 4.94
N PHE A 123 -1.23 4.89 4.13
CA PHE A 123 -0.52 3.77 3.52
C PHE A 123 -0.73 3.79 2.00
N PHE A 124 0.35 3.67 1.21
CA PHE A 124 0.28 3.57 -0.25
C PHE A 124 0.79 2.22 -0.75
N ILE A 125 0.36 1.87 -1.97
CA ILE A 125 0.98 0.81 -2.76
C ILE A 125 1.33 1.45 -4.11
N GLU A 126 2.60 1.38 -4.50
CA GLU A 126 3.08 1.86 -5.79
C GLU A 126 3.58 0.70 -6.63
N ILE A 127 2.89 0.43 -7.73
CA ILE A 127 3.25 -0.62 -8.69
C ILE A 127 4.02 0.04 -9.83
N GLY A 128 5.19 -0.51 -10.16
CA GLY A 128 6.13 0.07 -11.13
C GLY A 128 6.95 1.19 -10.49
N ALA A 129 7.55 0.93 -9.33
CA ALA A 129 8.33 1.91 -8.58
C ALA A 129 9.62 2.37 -9.29
N HIS A 130 10.06 1.69 -10.36
CA HIS A 130 11.20 2.05 -11.19
C HIS A 130 12.48 2.22 -10.34
N ASP A 131 13.10 3.40 -10.32
CA ASP A 131 14.30 3.70 -9.53
C ASP A 131 13.97 4.20 -8.11
N GLY A 132 12.70 4.17 -7.73
CA GLY A 132 12.20 4.53 -6.40
C GLY A 132 11.99 6.02 -6.17
N GLN A 133 12.35 6.89 -7.12
CA GLN A 133 12.32 8.35 -6.93
C GLN A 133 11.85 9.15 -8.15
N SER A 134 12.18 8.70 -9.37
CA SER A 134 11.86 9.43 -10.58
C SER A 134 10.41 9.15 -10.95
N LEU A 135 9.63 10.20 -11.20
CA LEU A 135 8.21 10.09 -11.57
C LEU A 135 7.34 9.36 -10.51
N SER A 136 7.79 9.29 -9.25
CA SER A 136 7.07 8.57 -8.21
C SER A 136 5.78 9.27 -7.82
N ASN A 137 4.69 8.50 -7.74
CA ASN A 137 3.37 8.96 -7.33
C ASN A 137 3.21 9.04 -5.81
N THR A 138 4.14 8.46 -5.05
CA THR A 138 3.99 8.30 -3.60
C THR A 138 5.06 8.99 -2.78
N LEU A 139 6.20 9.37 -3.39
CA LEU A 139 7.31 10.01 -2.68
C LEU A 139 6.88 11.33 -2.00
N LEU A 140 5.98 12.10 -2.62
CA LEU A 140 5.43 13.31 -1.99
C LEU A 140 4.60 12.98 -0.73
N LEU A 141 3.72 11.97 -0.82
CA LEU A 141 2.86 11.56 0.28
C LEU A 141 3.70 11.03 1.46
N GLU A 142 4.76 10.28 1.14
CA GLU A 142 5.73 9.79 2.12
C GLU A 142 6.43 10.95 2.83
N MET A 143 7.06 11.86 2.07
CA MET A 143 7.90 12.93 2.63
C MET A 143 7.09 14.06 3.30
N LYS A 144 5.93 14.44 2.74
CA LYS A 144 5.14 15.58 3.21
C LYS A 144 4.03 15.18 4.17
N ASN A 145 3.37 14.05 3.89
CA ASN A 145 2.23 13.60 4.68
C ASN A 145 2.61 12.48 5.67
N ASN A 146 3.88 12.06 5.74
CA ASN A 146 4.35 10.98 6.60
C ASN A 146 3.63 9.65 6.34
N TRP A 147 3.27 9.40 5.09
CA TRP A 147 2.74 8.09 4.70
C TRP A 147 3.87 7.07 4.71
N THR A 148 3.53 5.81 4.86
CA THR A 148 4.43 4.69 4.53
C THR A 148 3.74 3.84 3.46
N GLY A 149 4.36 2.76 3.01
CA GLY A 149 3.75 1.97 1.94
C GLY A 149 4.60 0.81 1.46
N LEU A 150 4.19 0.27 0.32
CA LEU A 150 4.88 -0.79 -0.39
C LEU A 150 5.19 -0.36 -1.82
N LEU A 151 6.46 -0.39 -2.18
CA LEU A 151 6.97 -0.24 -3.54
C LEU A 151 7.09 -1.63 -4.17
N ILE A 152 6.52 -1.80 -5.37
CA ILE A 152 6.59 -3.04 -6.13
C ILE A 152 7.24 -2.72 -7.47
N GLU A 153 8.33 -3.41 -7.79
CA GLU A 153 9.02 -3.26 -9.07
C GLU A 153 9.40 -4.62 -9.63
N ALA A 154 8.88 -4.98 -10.80
CA ALA A 154 9.10 -6.30 -11.39
C ALA A 154 10.48 -6.43 -12.05
N ASN A 155 11.09 -5.33 -12.49
CA ASN A 155 12.41 -5.35 -13.12
C ASN A 155 13.52 -5.46 -12.07
N PRO A 156 14.21 -6.62 -11.98
CA PRO A 156 15.24 -6.84 -10.96
C PRO A 156 16.44 -5.91 -11.13
N ASN A 157 16.67 -5.36 -12.32
CA ASN A 157 17.76 -4.41 -12.55
C ASN A 157 17.47 -3.03 -11.94
N MET A 158 16.20 -2.72 -11.68
CA MET A 158 15.78 -1.44 -11.10
C MET A 158 15.74 -1.48 -9.58
N PHE A 159 15.47 -2.65 -8.99
CA PHE A 159 15.32 -2.82 -7.55
C PHE A 159 16.52 -2.35 -6.70
N PRO A 160 17.79 -2.54 -7.10
CA PRO A 160 18.93 -1.99 -6.36
C PRO A 160 18.90 -0.47 -6.23
N PHE A 161 18.35 0.23 -7.24
CA PHE A 161 18.21 1.68 -7.18
C PHE A 161 17.14 2.09 -6.15
N ILE A 162 16.01 1.37 -6.08
CA ILE A 162 14.99 1.59 -5.03
C ILE A 162 15.62 1.47 -3.64
N ALA A 163 16.38 0.40 -3.41
CA ALA A 163 17.07 0.16 -2.14
C ALA A 163 18.04 1.31 -1.80
N SER A 164 18.77 1.82 -2.81
CA SER A 164 19.76 2.89 -2.63
C SER A 164 19.15 4.23 -2.18
N VAL A 165 17.91 4.53 -2.58
CA VAL A 165 17.20 5.76 -2.17
C VAL A 165 16.86 5.72 -0.68
N ASN A 166 16.66 4.51 -0.11
CA ASN A 166 16.44 4.29 1.32
C ASN A 166 15.22 5.08 1.86
N ARG A 167 14.09 4.94 1.16
CA ARG A 167 12.77 5.48 1.53
C ARG A 167 12.22 4.84 2.80
N ASN A 168 11.38 5.56 3.55
CA ASN A 168 10.72 5.05 4.76
C ASN A 168 9.48 4.20 4.42
N CYS A 169 9.69 3.17 3.61
CA CYS A 169 8.66 2.25 3.17
C CYS A 169 9.24 0.87 2.84
N TYR A 170 8.36 -0.09 2.65
CA TYR A 170 8.70 -1.43 2.19
C TYR A 170 8.93 -1.43 0.68
N ALA A 171 9.81 -2.29 0.18
CA ALA A 171 9.97 -2.55 -1.23
C ALA A 171 10.12 -4.06 -1.50
N ILE A 172 9.54 -4.53 -2.61
CA ILE A 172 9.62 -5.91 -3.07
C ILE A 172 9.84 -5.98 -4.60
N ASN A 173 10.62 -6.98 -5.05
CA ASN A 173 10.80 -7.35 -6.45
C ASN A 173 10.08 -8.65 -6.78
#